data_AF-A0A534I312-F1
#
_entry.id   AF-A0A534I312-F1
#
_cell.length_a   1.000
_cell.length_b   1.000
_cell.length_c   1.000
_cell.angle_alpha   90.00
_cell.angle_beta   90.00
_cell.angle_gamma   90.00
#
_symmetry.space_group_name_H-M   'P 1'
#
loop_
_entity.id
_entity.type
_entity.pdbx_description
1 polymer ?
#
loop_
_entity_poly.entity_id
_entity_poly.type
_entity_poly.pdbx_seq_one_letter_code
_entity_poly.pdbx_strand_id
1 'polypeptide(L)'
;MDERLRTFAIRSGFLFVISLVLVAGFWYHREFYQIGFTNLLLIGGLVTFLVIWAARLAMTGELPRGRPSGELALSVDEADRLLKRIAHLVVRPSESLVVPPVGGVVRATYETGPEVTRLVIEDARRAFLSEVTDEDARGAGFRSAADLLDAGRTRWRWRPSDVVTLLRVRPTEGSR
;
A
#
# COMPACT_ATOMS: atom_id res chain seq x y z
N MET A 1 -8.87 -11.18 10.02
CA MET A 1 -8.65 -10.51 11.31
C MET A 1 -7.95 -9.19 11.00
N ASP A 2 -8.69 -8.10 11.19
CA ASP A 2 -8.51 -6.87 10.43
C ASP A 2 -7.12 -6.27 10.53
N GLU A 3 -6.57 -5.88 9.38
CA GLU A 3 -5.32 -5.15 9.27
C GLU A 3 -5.34 -3.87 10.13
N ARG A 4 -6.54 -3.29 10.31
CA ARG A 4 -6.83 -2.21 11.26
C ARG A 4 -6.59 -2.62 12.72
N LEU A 5 -7.03 -3.80 13.15
CA LEU A 5 -6.77 -4.35 14.48
C LEU A 5 -5.28 -4.61 14.69
N ARG A 6 -4.56 -5.09 13.66
CA ARG A 6 -3.11 -5.28 13.73
C ARG A 6 -2.36 -3.96 13.84
N THR A 7 -2.71 -2.95 13.05
CA THR A 7 -2.13 -1.61 13.16
C THR A 7 -2.44 -0.97 14.50
N PHE A 8 -3.67 -1.12 15.00
CA PHE A 8 -4.06 -0.61 16.31
C PHE A 8 -3.31 -1.31 17.43
N ALA A 9 -3.17 -2.64 17.37
CA ALA A 9 -2.42 -3.43 18.34
C ALA A 9 -0.92 -3.08 18.35
N ILE A 10 -0.30 -2.90 17.18
CA ILE A 10 1.10 -2.46 17.08
C ILE A 10 1.25 -1.06 17.68
N ARG A 11 0.34 -0.12 17.36
CA ARG A 11 0.37 1.24 17.88
C ARG A 11 0.19 1.27 19.41
N SER A 12 -0.78 0.53 19.93
CA SER A 12 -1.04 0.41 21.36
C SER A 12 0.10 -0.28 22.10
N GLY A 13 0.66 -1.36 21.55
CA GLY A 13 1.82 -2.05 22.11
C GLY A 13 3.05 -1.14 22.16
N PHE A 14 3.27 -0.34 21.13
CA PHE A 14 4.39 0.61 21.10
C PHE A 14 4.22 1.73 22.13
N LEU A 15 3.03 2.31 22.23
CA LEU A 15 2.71 3.31 23.27
C LEU A 15 2.84 2.73 24.67
N PHE A 16 2.46 1.47 24.86
CA PHE A 16 2.62 0.77 26.12
C PHE A 16 4.10 0.58 26.47
N VAL A 17 4.95 0.19 25.52
CA VAL A 17 6.40 0.07 25.74
C VAL A 17 7.02 1.43 26.07
N ILE A 18 6.64 2.50 25.36
CA ILE A 18 7.08 3.87 25.69
C ILE A 18 6.66 4.25 27.11
N SER A 19 5.41 3.97 27.49
CA SER A 19 4.91 4.24 28.83
C SER A 19 5.67 3.46 29.89
N LEU A 20 5.97 2.18 29.65
CA LEU A 20 6.72 1.33 30.57
C LEU A 20 8.16 1.81 30.75
N VAL A 21 8.80 2.26 29.67
CA VAL A 21 10.14 2.86 29.70
C VAL A 21 10.14 4.19 30.46
N LEU A 22 9.12 5.03 30.26
CA LEU A 22 8.98 6.28 31.02
C LEU A 22 8.78 6.01 32.52
N VAL A 23 7.89 5.08 32.88
CA VAL A 23 7.65 4.71 34.28
C VAL A 23 8.90 4.11 34.92
N ALA A 24 9.62 3.24 34.22
CA ALA A 24 10.89 2.69 34.70
C ALA A 24 11.97 3.77 34.87
N GLY A 25 12.05 4.72 33.93
CA GLY A 25 12.95 5.87 34.03
C GLY A 25 12.65 6.76 35.23
N PHE A 26 11.36 6.98 35.55
CA PHE A 26 10.93 7.70 36.75
C PHE A 26 11.19 6.91 38.04
N TRP A 27 11.00 5.59 38.04
CA TRP A 27 11.24 4.74 39.21
C TRP A 27 12.72 4.73 39.61
N TYR A 28 13.61 4.64 38.62
CA TYR A 28 15.06 4.65 38.83
C TYR A 28 15.68 6.06 38.82
N HIS A 29 14.87 7.12 38.76
CA HIS A 29 15.31 8.52 38.69
C HIS A 29 16.36 8.87 39.78
N ARG A 30 16.26 8.23 40.96
CA ARG A 30 17.21 8.44 42.06
C ARG A 30 18.59 7.83 41.81
N GLU A 31 18.67 6.66 41.16
CA GLU A 31 19.95 6.05 40.74
C GLU A 31 20.55 6.77 39.52
N PHE A 32 19.75 7.35 38.63
CA PHE A 32 20.24 8.02 37.41
C PHE A 32 21.20 9.19 37.67
N TYR A 33 21.02 9.93 38.77
CA TYR A 33 21.94 11.02 39.14
C TYR A 33 23.26 10.52 39.72
N GLN A 34 23.31 9.27 40.18
CA GLN A 34 24.54 8.65 40.70
C GLN A 34 25.35 7.93 39.62
N ILE A 35 24.69 7.46 38.56
CA ILE A 35 25.26 6.58 37.52
C ILE A 35 26.11 7.35 36.46
N GLY A 36 26.22 8.68 36.58
CA GLY A 36 27.10 9.54 35.77
C GLY A 36 26.48 9.98 34.43
N PHE A 37 26.93 11.13 33.93
CA PHE A 37 26.36 11.82 32.76
C PHE A 37 26.27 10.95 31.50
N THR A 38 27.24 10.05 31.30
CA THR A 38 27.30 9.14 30.13
C THR A 38 26.10 8.22 30.03
N ASN A 39 25.67 7.64 31.14
CA ASN A 39 24.54 6.72 31.17
C ASN A 39 23.20 7.45 31.04
N LEU A 40 23.12 8.66 31.59
CA LEU A 40 21.98 9.54 31.37
C LEU A 40 21.85 9.93 29.90
N LEU A 41 22.97 10.23 29.23
CA LEU A 41 23.02 10.54 27.80
C LEU A 41 22.64 9.34 26.94
N LEU A 42 23.13 8.14 27.28
CA LEU A 42 22.81 6.90 26.58
C LEU A 42 21.32 6.57 26.68
N ILE A 43 20.75 6.62 27.88
CA ILE A 43 19.35 6.23 28.11
C ILE A 43 18.41 7.33 27.60
N GLY A 44 18.69 8.59 27.89
CA GLY A 44 17.93 9.72 27.35
C GLY A 44 18.00 9.80 25.82
N GLY A 45 19.18 9.54 25.25
CA GLY A 45 19.39 9.44 23.80
C GLY A 45 18.61 8.29 23.17
N LEU A 46 18.62 7.11 23.80
CA LEU A 46 17.86 5.95 23.33
C LEU A 46 16.34 6.20 23.38
N VAL A 47 15.83 6.79 24.47
CA VAL A 47 14.41 7.15 24.59
C VAL A 47 14.03 8.18 23.53
N THR A 48 14.83 9.22 23.36
CA THR A 48 14.58 10.26 22.34
C THR A 48 14.62 9.66 20.94
N PHE A 49 15.58 8.78 20.67
CA PHE A 49 15.66 8.05 19.42
C PHE A 49 14.41 7.19 19.17
N LEU A 50 13.93 6.45 20.17
CA LEU A 50 12.71 5.65 20.06
C LEU A 50 11.47 6.53 19.81
N VAL A 51 11.37 7.68 20.45
CA VAL A 51 10.27 8.63 20.23
C VAL A 51 10.33 9.22 18.83
N ILE A 52 11.50 9.68 18.37
CA ILE A 52 11.68 10.20 17.01
C ILE A 52 11.41 9.10 15.98
N TRP A 53 11.88 7.88 16.23
CA TRP A 53 11.65 6.73 15.37
C TRP A 53 10.17 6.36 15.32
N ALA A 54 9.46 6.38 16.45
CA ALA A 54 8.01 6.16 16.51
C ALA A 54 7.22 7.26 15.82
N ALA A 55 7.58 8.52 16.04
CA ALA A 55 6.99 9.68 15.36
C ALA A 55 7.25 9.59 13.85
N ARG A 56 8.45 9.19 13.44
CA ARG A 56 8.79 8.94 12.04
C ARG A 56 7.95 7.80 11.47
N LEU A 57 7.78 6.68 12.19
CA LEU A 57 6.96 5.55 11.77
C LEU A 57 5.47 5.95 11.65
N ALA A 58 4.98 6.80 12.54
CA ALA A 58 3.60 7.30 12.53
C ALA A 58 3.38 8.37 11.44
N MET A 59 4.33 9.27 11.21
CA MET A 59 4.26 10.34 10.22
C MET A 59 4.50 9.84 8.79
N THR A 60 5.37 8.86 8.62
CA THR A 60 5.59 8.29 7.28
C THR A 60 4.36 7.54 6.79
N GLY A 61 3.49 6.98 7.66
CA GLY A 61 2.32 6.19 7.20
C GLY A 61 2.70 4.99 6.30
N GLU A 62 4.00 4.78 6.14
CA GLU A 62 4.69 3.71 5.48
C GLU A 62 4.92 2.69 6.59
N LEU A 63 3.84 1.99 6.96
CA LEU A 63 4.03 0.59 7.37
C LEU A 63 5.07 -0.03 6.43
N PRO A 64 5.98 -0.89 6.91
CA PRO A 64 6.90 -1.64 6.07
C PRO A 64 6.06 -2.53 5.15
N ARG A 65 5.56 -1.90 4.09
CA ARG A 65 4.70 -2.43 3.06
C ARG A 65 5.62 -3.42 2.38
N GLY A 66 5.26 -4.69 2.54
CA GLY A 66 6.13 -5.82 2.28
C GLY A 66 6.81 -5.73 0.93
N ARG A 67 7.87 -6.54 0.77
CA ARG A 67 8.55 -6.74 -0.51
C ARG A 67 7.48 -6.87 -1.61
N PRO A 68 7.55 -6.05 -2.68
CA PRO A 68 6.51 -6.03 -3.69
C PRO A 68 6.30 -7.44 -4.22
N SER A 69 5.07 -7.93 -4.11
CA SER A 69 4.69 -9.28 -4.48
C SER A 69 4.02 -9.20 -5.85
N GLY A 70 4.86 -9.12 -6.88
CA GLY A 70 4.40 -9.08 -8.27
C GLY A 70 4.56 -7.73 -8.96
N GLU A 71 4.39 -7.78 -10.27
CA GLU A 71 4.54 -6.69 -11.21
C GLU A 71 3.25 -6.55 -12.03
N LEU A 72 2.81 -5.31 -12.22
CA LEU A 72 1.64 -4.96 -12.99
C LEU A 72 2.07 -4.06 -14.15
N ALA A 73 2.10 -4.62 -15.35
CA ALA A 73 2.39 -3.85 -16.55
C ALA A 73 1.20 -2.94 -16.90
N LEU A 74 1.46 -1.64 -17.00
CA LEU A 74 0.52 -0.59 -17.36
C LEU A 74 0.91 0.00 -18.72
N SER A 75 -0.09 0.33 -19.54
CA SER A 75 0.18 1.20 -20.70
C SER A 75 0.48 2.63 -20.22
N VAL A 76 1.09 3.44 -21.09
CA VAL A 76 1.41 4.83 -20.77
C VAL A 76 0.14 5.62 -20.42
N ASP A 77 -0.95 5.41 -21.15
CA ASP A 77 -2.24 6.07 -20.89
C ASP A 77 -2.88 5.63 -19.57
N GLU A 78 -2.82 4.33 -19.23
CA GLU A 78 -3.33 3.81 -17.96
C GLU A 78 -2.54 4.38 -16.78
N ALA A 79 -1.21 4.40 -16.90
CA ALA A 79 -0.31 4.95 -15.89
C ALA A 79 -0.56 6.45 -15.68
N ASP A 80 -0.73 7.24 -16.73
CA ASP A 80 -1.03 8.67 -16.62
C ASP A 80 -2.41 8.92 -15.94
N ARG A 81 -3.43 8.13 -16.29
CA ARG A 81 -4.75 8.20 -15.62
C ARG A 81 -4.68 7.82 -14.15
N LEU A 82 -3.89 6.81 -13.79
CA LEU A 82 -3.66 6.39 -12.41
C LEU A 82 -2.90 7.46 -11.61
N LEU A 83 -1.83 8.04 -12.18
CA LEU A 83 -1.05 9.09 -11.53
C LEU A 83 -1.87 10.37 -11.33
N LYS A 84 -2.73 10.72 -12.29
CA LYS A 84 -3.68 11.85 -12.18
C LYS A 84 -4.88 11.55 -11.26
N ARG A 85 -4.94 10.37 -10.64
CA ARG A 85 -6.05 9.89 -9.79
C ARG A 85 -7.41 9.87 -10.51
N ILE A 86 -7.41 9.76 -11.83
CA ILE A 86 -8.61 9.63 -12.66
C ILE A 86 -9.08 8.18 -12.66
N ALA A 87 -8.15 7.23 -12.72
CA ALA A 87 -8.40 5.80 -12.58
C ALA A 87 -8.01 5.31 -11.18
N HIS A 88 -8.81 4.44 -10.60
CA HIS A 88 -8.57 3.75 -9.31
C HIS A 88 -8.87 2.26 -9.38
N LEU A 89 -9.29 1.76 -10.55
CA LEU A 89 -9.55 0.37 -10.85
C LEU A 89 -8.66 -0.07 -12.01
N VAL A 90 -8.09 -1.27 -11.94
CA VAL A 90 -7.33 -1.89 -13.03
C VAL A 90 -7.98 -3.21 -13.38
N VAL A 91 -8.32 -3.39 -14.65
CA VAL A 91 -8.92 -4.62 -15.17
C VAL A 91 -7.85 -5.40 -15.93
N ARG A 92 -7.67 -6.66 -15.58
CA ARG A 92 -6.69 -7.56 -16.21
C ARG A 92 -7.27 -8.94 -16.49
N PRO A 93 -6.79 -9.65 -17.53
CA PRO A 93 -7.17 -11.05 -17.75
C PRO A 93 -6.84 -11.90 -16.52
N SER A 94 -7.78 -12.75 -16.08
CA SER A 94 -7.55 -13.59 -14.89
C SER A 94 -6.57 -14.75 -15.14
N GLU A 95 -6.37 -15.16 -16.39
CA GLU A 95 -5.54 -16.32 -16.75
C GLU A 95 -4.03 -16.04 -16.61
N SER A 96 -3.60 -14.81 -16.85
CA SER A 96 -2.19 -14.40 -16.81
C SER A 96 -1.80 -13.68 -15.52
N LEU A 97 -2.77 -13.39 -14.64
CA LEU A 97 -2.54 -12.60 -13.45
C LEU A 97 -2.49 -13.47 -12.19
N VAL A 98 -1.31 -13.55 -11.59
CA VAL A 98 -1.18 -13.99 -10.19
C VAL A 98 -1.69 -12.85 -9.33
N VAL A 99 -2.93 -12.98 -8.84
CA VAL A 99 -3.60 -11.97 -8.03
C VAL A 99 -2.86 -11.85 -6.70
N PRO A 100 -2.20 -10.72 -6.40
CA PRO A 100 -1.59 -10.51 -5.11
C PRO A 100 -2.68 -10.33 -4.06
N PRO A 101 -2.40 -10.68 -2.79
CA PRO A 101 -3.39 -10.56 -1.73
C PRO A 101 -3.81 -9.09 -1.54
N VAL A 102 -5.08 -8.88 -1.19
CA VAL A 102 -5.60 -7.57 -0.76
C VAL A 102 -4.76 -7.06 0.42
N GLY A 103 -4.41 -5.77 0.39
CA GLY A 103 -3.43 -5.14 1.29
C GLY A 103 -1.98 -5.25 0.80
N GLY A 104 -1.72 -6.09 -0.20
CA GLY A 104 -0.42 -6.27 -0.82
C GLY A 104 0.02 -5.07 -1.67
N VAL A 105 1.34 -4.94 -1.84
CA VAL A 105 1.95 -3.92 -2.71
C VAL A 105 2.49 -4.57 -3.97
N VAL A 106 2.14 -3.97 -5.10
CA VAL A 106 2.66 -4.33 -6.42
C VAL A 106 3.49 -3.21 -7.01
N ARG A 107 4.50 -3.59 -7.78
CA ARG A 107 5.20 -2.64 -8.66
C ARG A 107 4.36 -2.42 -9.90
N ALA A 108 3.98 -1.18 -10.15
CA ALA A 108 3.45 -0.80 -11.44
C ALA A 108 4.61 -0.45 -12.36
N THR A 109 4.74 -1.14 -13.48
CA THR A 109 5.76 -0.90 -14.49
C THR A 109 5.08 -0.46 -15.79
N TYR A 110 5.73 0.40 -16.56
CA TYR A 110 5.32 0.61 -17.94
C TYR A 110 5.57 -0.69 -18.72
N GLU A 111 4.77 -0.95 -19.75
CA GLU A 111 5.06 -2.03 -20.70
C GLU A 111 6.46 -1.90 -21.34
N THR A 112 7.02 -0.68 -21.38
CA THR A 112 8.37 -0.39 -21.86
C THR A 112 9.49 -0.79 -20.87
N GLY A 113 9.16 -1.19 -19.64
CA GLY A 113 10.09 -1.71 -18.63
C GLY A 113 10.36 -0.83 -17.38
N PRO A 114 10.32 0.52 -17.42
CA PRO A 114 10.57 1.32 -16.22
C PRO A 114 9.46 1.20 -15.16
N GLU A 115 9.83 1.24 -13.87
CA GLU A 115 8.89 1.33 -12.74
C GLU A 115 8.19 2.70 -12.76
N VAL A 116 6.85 2.70 -12.77
CA VAL A 116 6.02 3.89 -12.68
C VAL A 116 5.89 4.33 -11.23
N THR A 117 5.41 3.40 -10.40
CA THR A 117 5.04 3.65 -9.00
C THR A 117 4.75 2.33 -8.30
N ARG A 118 4.43 2.40 -7.00
CA ARG A 118 3.98 1.25 -6.21
C ARG A 118 2.52 1.41 -5.87
N LEU A 119 1.73 0.39 -6.18
CA LEU A 119 0.30 0.38 -5.93
C LEU A 119 -0.03 -0.56 -4.77
N VAL A 120 -0.92 -0.12 -3.88
CA VAL A 120 -1.55 -0.95 -2.87
C VAL A 120 -2.86 -1.49 -3.44
N ILE A 121 -3.09 -2.79 -3.32
CA ILE A 121 -4.35 -3.41 -3.71
C ILE A 121 -5.33 -3.27 -2.55
N GLU A 122 -6.42 -2.54 -2.75
CA GLU A 122 -7.45 -2.31 -1.73
C GLU A 122 -8.57 -3.35 -1.81
N ASP A 123 -8.87 -3.81 -3.01
CA ASP A 123 -9.88 -4.82 -3.28
C ASP A 123 -9.51 -5.57 -4.55
N ALA A 124 -9.86 -6.85 -4.60
CA ALA A 124 -9.60 -7.71 -5.74
C ALA A 124 -10.79 -8.65 -5.91
N ARG A 125 -11.46 -8.56 -7.06
CA ARG A 125 -12.56 -9.45 -7.40
C ARG A 125 -12.40 -9.98 -8.81
N ARG A 126 -12.97 -11.16 -9.04
CA ARG A 126 -13.10 -11.75 -10.37
C ARG A 126 -14.54 -11.61 -10.82
N ALA A 127 -14.73 -11.26 -12.09
CA ALA A 127 -16.03 -11.20 -12.72
C ALA A 127 -15.89 -11.62 -14.18
N PHE A 128 -17.01 -12.01 -14.79
CA PHE A 128 -17.05 -12.12 -16.24
C PHE A 128 -16.97 -10.74 -16.87
N LEU A 129 -16.30 -10.65 -18.01
CA LEU A 129 -16.17 -9.38 -18.72
C LEU A 129 -17.55 -8.82 -19.14
N SER A 130 -18.52 -9.68 -19.41
CA SER A 130 -19.93 -9.31 -19.65
C SER A 130 -20.65 -8.70 -18.45
N GLU A 131 -20.16 -8.93 -17.23
CA GLU A 131 -20.74 -8.42 -15.99
C GLU A 131 -20.08 -7.10 -15.54
N VAL A 132 -19.06 -6.64 -16.25
CA VAL A 132 -18.39 -5.36 -15.96
C VAL A 132 -19.35 -4.22 -16.26
N THR A 133 -19.62 -3.41 -15.24
CA THR A 133 -20.55 -2.29 -15.34
C THR A 133 -19.89 -1.04 -15.90
N ASP A 134 -20.69 -0.07 -16.37
CA ASP A 134 -20.19 1.24 -16.76
C ASP A 134 -19.53 2.00 -15.59
N GLU A 135 -19.91 1.70 -14.35
CA GLU A 135 -19.26 2.26 -13.17
C GLU A 135 -17.84 1.72 -13.00
N ASP A 136 -17.66 0.41 -13.17
CA ASP A 136 -16.34 -0.22 -13.12
C ASP A 136 -15.43 0.30 -14.24
N ALA A 137 -15.97 0.48 -15.44
CA ALA A 137 -15.25 1.05 -16.57
C ALA A 137 -14.81 2.49 -16.30
N ARG A 138 -15.70 3.31 -15.71
CA ARG A 138 -15.35 4.66 -15.24
C ARG A 138 -14.29 4.64 -14.15
N GLY A 139 -14.36 3.68 -13.23
CA GLY A 139 -13.32 3.46 -12.23
C GLY A 139 -11.95 3.13 -12.83
N ALA A 140 -11.93 2.46 -13.99
CA ALA A 140 -10.72 2.20 -14.77
C ALA A 140 -10.30 3.35 -15.70
N GLY A 141 -11.01 4.48 -15.66
CA GLY A 141 -10.74 5.65 -16.48
C GLY A 141 -11.23 5.56 -17.93
N PHE A 142 -12.19 4.67 -18.21
CA PHE A 142 -12.90 4.57 -19.50
C PHE A 142 -14.26 5.26 -19.44
N ARG A 143 -14.85 5.57 -20.59
CA ARG A 143 -16.15 6.26 -20.63
C ARG A 143 -17.33 5.31 -20.37
N SER A 144 -17.22 4.06 -20.81
CA SER A 144 -18.25 3.02 -20.68
C SER A 144 -17.63 1.63 -20.69
N ALA A 145 -18.40 0.60 -20.32
CA ALA A 145 -17.99 -0.79 -20.40
C ALA A 145 -17.66 -1.21 -21.84
N ALA A 146 -18.39 -0.67 -22.82
CA ALA A 146 -18.11 -0.90 -24.24
C ALA A 146 -16.75 -0.34 -24.69
N ASP A 147 -16.36 0.85 -24.19
CA ASP A 147 -15.06 1.48 -24.45
C ASP A 147 -13.91 0.65 -23.84
N LEU A 148 -14.10 0.16 -22.62
CA LEU A 148 -13.17 -0.76 -21.96
C LEU A 148 -13.02 -2.09 -22.72
N LEU A 149 -14.13 -2.65 -23.19
CA LEU A 149 -14.18 -3.87 -24.01
C LEU A 149 -13.41 -3.69 -25.32
N ASP A 150 -13.61 -2.57 -26.01
CA ASP A 150 -12.96 -2.29 -27.29
C ASP A 150 -11.44 -2.11 -27.14
N ALA A 151 -11.02 -1.35 -26.12
CA ALA A 151 -9.61 -1.21 -25.77
C ALA A 151 -8.96 -2.58 -25.46
N GLY A 152 -9.67 -3.43 -24.72
CA GLY A 152 -9.19 -4.75 -24.35
C GLY A 152 -9.21 -5.79 -25.48
N ARG A 153 -10.09 -5.65 -26.48
CA ARG A 153 -10.05 -6.48 -27.70
C ARG A 153 -8.75 -6.31 -28.46
N THR A 154 -8.25 -5.09 -28.55
CA THR A 154 -6.99 -4.79 -29.26
C THR A 154 -5.78 -5.32 -28.50
N ARG A 155 -5.76 -5.16 -27.17
CA ARG A 155 -4.59 -5.49 -26.34
C ARG A 155 -4.53 -6.95 -25.88
N TRP A 156 -5.67 -7.53 -25.50
CA TRP A 156 -5.74 -8.87 -24.89
C TRP A 156 -6.66 -9.84 -25.63
N ARG A 157 -7.22 -9.44 -26.78
CA ARG A 157 -8.18 -10.24 -27.58
C ARG A 157 -9.38 -10.72 -26.77
N TRP A 158 -9.83 -9.87 -25.84
CA TRP A 158 -10.93 -10.20 -24.93
C TRP A 158 -12.21 -10.62 -25.65
N ARG A 159 -12.82 -11.67 -25.11
CA ARG A 159 -14.18 -12.10 -25.42
C ARG A 159 -15.11 -11.76 -24.24
N PRO A 160 -16.41 -11.53 -24.49
CA PRO A 160 -17.35 -11.25 -23.40
C PRO A 160 -17.43 -12.34 -22.33
N SER A 161 -17.13 -13.59 -22.71
CA SER A 161 -17.10 -14.76 -21.82
C SER A 161 -15.84 -14.86 -20.96
N ASP A 162 -14.83 -14.02 -21.18
CA ASP A 162 -13.56 -14.14 -20.48
C ASP A 162 -13.69 -13.65 -19.03
N VAL A 163 -12.96 -14.30 -18.13
CA VAL A 163 -12.90 -13.90 -16.73
C VAL A 163 -11.81 -12.86 -16.55
N VAL A 164 -12.18 -11.72 -15.98
CA VAL A 164 -11.25 -10.65 -15.64
C VAL A 164 -11.12 -10.49 -14.14
N THR A 165 -9.94 -10.08 -13.71
CA THR A 165 -9.71 -9.61 -12.35
C THR A 165 -9.78 -8.09 -12.35
N LEU A 166 -10.68 -7.56 -11.52
CA LEU A 166 -10.81 -6.14 -11.22
C LEU A 166 -10.06 -5.87 -9.93
N LEU A 167 -9.03 -5.04 -10.00
CA LEU A 167 -8.20 -4.65 -8.88
C LEU A 167 -8.48 -3.18 -8.55
N ARG A 168 -9.00 -2.89 -7.37
CA ARG A 168 -9.00 -1.52 -6.85
C ARG A 168 -7.62 -1.22 -6.31
N VAL A 169 -6.99 -0.19 -6.84
CA VAL A 169 -5.60 0.15 -6.52
C VAL A 169 -5.47 1.58 -6.07
N ARG A 170 -4.56 1.81 -5.11
CA ARG A 170 -4.18 3.14 -4.66
C ARG A 170 -2.68 3.34 -4.79
N PRO A 171 -2.20 4.45 -5.39
CA PRO A 171 -0.78 4.76 -5.37
C PRO A 171 -0.29 4.94 -3.93
N THR A 172 0.86 4.35 -3.63
CA THR A 172 1.54 4.57 -2.37
C THR A 172 2.08 5.99 -2.41
N GLU A 173 1.58 6.88 -1.54
CA GLU A 173 2.15 8.22 -1.40
C GLU A 173 3.61 8.05 -0.96
N GLY A 174 4.55 8.39 -1.84
CA GLY A 174 5.97 8.11 -1.64
C GLY A 174 6.85 8.23 -2.88
N SER A 175 6.30 8.37 -4.09
CA SER A 175 7.09 8.74 -5.28
C SER A 175 6.98 10.24 -5.54
N ARG A 176 7.74 11.03 -4.79
CA ARG A 176 8.19 12.37 -5.19
C ARG A 176 9.71 12.37 -5.23
#